data_AF-A0A0D3FCW1-F1
#
_entry.id   AF-A0A0D3FCW1-F1
#
_cell.length_a   1.000
_cell.length_b   1.000
_cell.length_c   1.000
_cell.angle_alpha   90.00
_cell.angle_beta   90.00
_cell.angle_gamma   90.00
#
_symmetry.space_group_name_H-M   'P 1'
#
loop_
_entity.id
_entity.type
_entity.pdbx_description
1 polymer ?
#
loop_
_entity_poly.entity_id
_entity_poly.type
_entity_poly.pdbx_seq_one_letter_code
_entity_poly.pdbx_strand_id
1 'polypeptide(L)'
;MPRFTARVAVIEALKAKGLYKETKKNEMCLGVCSRTNDVVEPMIKPQWFVNCNTMAKAGIDAVRSKRIEIIPQQYEQDWYRWLANIHDWCVSRQLWWGHRVPAWYVVLEDDQENILGSDNDRWVVARNESEANLEAHQKYPGKKFELHQDPDVLDTWFSSGLFPLTVLGWPDDTADVEAFYPGSVLETGHDILFFWVARMVMMGMQLGGDVPFQKVYLHPMIRDAHGRKMSKSLGNVIDPVDVINGIPLEGLLKRLEEGYLDPNELNIASDGKKKDFPDGIAECGTDALRFALVSYTSQSDKINLDIKRVVGYRQWCNKLWNAIRFAMGKLGNHYTPPATISVTTMPPICKWILSVLNKAIGKTVTSLEAYKSFDATSAIYSWWQYQLCDVFIEAIKPYFFNDSQELESARAASRDALRVCLDTGLRLLHPFMPYVTEELWQRLPQPKDSCRKDSIMVSEYPSLVKEWADDKLENQIDIALDTVNKLRSLKPPTDTNERRPAFALC
;
A
#
# COMPACT_ATOMS: atom_id res chain seq x y z
N MET A 1 -2.08 22.33 43.79
CA MET A 1 -1.64 20.98 44.20
C MET A 1 -1.89 20.03 43.02
N PRO A 2 -0.93 19.17 42.61
CA PRO A 2 -1.16 18.19 41.54
C PRO A 2 -2.35 17.28 41.87
N ARG A 3 -3.13 16.90 40.85
CA ARG A 3 -4.42 16.19 41.04
C ARG A 3 -4.34 14.91 41.88
N PHE A 4 -3.28 14.11 41.70
CA PHE A 4 -3.10 12.87 42.45
C PHE A 4 -2.71 13.12 43.91
N THR A 5 -1.93 14.17 44.18
CA THR A 5 -1.64 14.63 45.54
C THR A 5 -2.91 15.18 46.20
N ALA A 6 -3.75 15.92 45.44
CA ALA A 6 -5.02 16.44 45.92
C ALA A 6 -5.98 15.32 46.34
N ARG A 7 -6.01 14.20 45.61
CA ARG A 7 -6.79 13.01 46.00
C ARG A 7 -6.43 12.53 47.40
N VAL A 8 -5.13 12.42 47.73
CA VAL A 8 -4.68 11.98 49.06
C VAL A 8 -5.08 12.99 50.13
N ALA A 9 -4.87 14.29 49.88
CA ALA A 9 -5.26 15.35 50.82
C ALA A 9 -6.77 15.37 51.10
N VAL A 10 -7.61 15.15 50.07
CA VAL A 10 -9.07 15.05 50.22
C VAL A 10 -9.46 13.84 51.08
N ILE A 11 -8.81 12.68 50.89
CA ILE A 11 -9.06 11.49 51.72
C ILE A 11 -8.76 11.77 53.20
N GLU A 12 -7.62 12.41 53.50
CA GLU A 12 -7.26 12.74 54.87
C GLU A 12 -8.22 13.78 55.48
N ALA A 13 -8.65 14.78 54.71
CA ALA A 13 -9.66 15.74 55.15
C ALA A 13 -11.02 15.06 55.44
N LEU A 14 -11.42 14.07 54.65
CA LEU A 14 -12.64 13.28 54.89
C LEU A 14 -12.52 12.42 56.16
N LYS A 15 -11.35 11.82 56.42
CA LYS A 15 -11.09 11.06 57.65
C LYS A 15 -11.16 11.96 58.88
N ALA A 16 -10.53 13.13 58.84
CA ALA A 16 -10.55 14.09 59.94
C ALA A 16 -11.98 14.58 60.28
N LYS A 17 -12.87 14.65 59.29
CA LYS A 17 -14.29 15.00 59.46
C LYS A 17 -15.20 13.83 59.83
N GLY A 18 -14.68 12.60 59.96
CA GLY A 18 -15.48 11.41 60.20
C GLY A 18 -16.40 11.00 59.02
N LEU A 19 -16.15 11.53 57.82
CA LEU A 19 -16.94 11.26 56.61
C LEU A 19 -16.34 10.15 55.73
N TYR A 20 -15.13 9.70 56.04
CA TYR A 20 -14.48 8.61 55.31
C TYR A 20 -15.01 7.25 55.76
N LYS A 21 -15.50 6.43 54.82
CA LYS A 21 -16.06 5.11 55.09
C LYS A 21 -15.05 3.99 54.90
N GLU A 22 -14.55 3.80 53.67
CA GLU A 22 -13.59 2.75 53.34
C GLU A 22 -12.86 3.08 52.02
N THR A 23 -11.75 2.38 51.76
CA THR A 23 -11.10 2.32 50.45
C THR A 23 -11.06 0.88 49.99
N LYS A 24 -11.51 0.64 48.75
CA LYS A 24 -11.48 -0.66 48.08
C LYS A 24 -10.67 -0.56 46.80
N LYS A 25 -9.95 -1.63 46.46
CA LYS A 25 -9.31 -1.74 45.14
C LYS A 25 -10.41 -1.77 44.09
N ASN A 26 -10.28 -0.91 43.08
CA ASN A 26 -11.20 -0.86 41.95
C ASN A 26 -10.39 -0.99 40.66
N GLU A 27 -10.59 -2.08 39.94
CA GLU A 27 -10.00 -2.25 38.62
C GLU A 27 -10.79 -1.38 37.63
N MET A 28 -10.09 -0.54 36.87
CA MET A 28 -10.71 0.40 35.95
C MET A 28 -9.84 0.61 34.70
N CYS A 29 -10.49 0.83 33.56
CA CYS A 29 -9.83 1.31 32.36
C CYS A 29 -9.72 2.83 32.42
N LEU A 30 -8.50 3.35 32.43
CA LEU A 30 -8.23 4.78 32.39
C LEU A 30 -8.04 5.23 30.94
N GLY A 31 -8.70 6.33 30.56
CA GLY A 31 -8.40 7.00 29.30
C GLY A 31 -7.01 7.61 29.38
N VAL A 32 -6.13 7.23 28.44
CA VAL A 32 -4.76 7.75 28.35
C VAL A 32 -4.53 8.39 26.99
N CYS A 33 -3.76 9.46 26.98
CA CYS A 33 -3.37 10.11 25.73
C CYS A 33 -2.48 9.17 24.92
N SER A 34 -2.84 8.89 23.67
CA SER A 34 -2.09 7.97 22.80
C SER A 34 -0.67 8.44 22.45
N ARG A 35 -0.34 9.71 22.73
CA ARG A 35 0.97 10.31 22.45
C ARG A 35 1.85 10.40 23.70
N THR A 36 1.29 10.85 24.83
CA THR A 36 2.05 11.11 26.06
C THR A 36 1.86 10.05 27.14
N ASN A 37 0.88 9.15 26.98
CA ASN A 37 0.43 8.17 27.97
C ASN A 37 -0.07 8.74 29.31
N ASP A 38 -0.25 10.07 29.42
CA ASP A 38 -0.85 10.68 30.61
C ASP A 38 -2.37 10.41 30.66
N VAL A 39 -2.94 10.38 31.87
CA VAL A 39 -4.36 10.16 32.10
C VAL A 39 -5.15 11.38 31.63
N VAL A 40 -6.10 11.15 30.72
CA VAL A 40 -6.97 12.17 30.15
C VAL A 40 -7.97 12.65 31.20
N GLU A 41 -8.16 13.96 31.25
CA GLU A 41 -9.13 14.61 32.14
C GLU A 41 -10.27 15.22 31.34
N PRO A 42 -11.52 14.80 31.57
CA PRO A 42 -12.68 15.47 31.01
C PRO A 42 -12.82 16.85 31.64
N MET A 43 -12.75 17.90 30.82
CA MET A 43 -12.97 19.27 31.24
C MET A 43 -14.01 19.93 30.35
N ILE A 44 -14.90 20.71 30.94
CA ILE A 44 -15.82 21.57 30.19
C ILE A 44 -15.00 22.79 29.74
N LYS A 45 -14.90 22.96 28.42
CA LYS A 45 -14.23 24.09 27.80
C LYS A 45 -14.94 24.44 26.49
N PRO A 46 -15.13 25.74 26.17
CA PRO A 46 -15.57 26.15 24.84
C PRO A 46 -14.61 25.63 23.77
N GLN A 47 -15.16 25.01 22.72
CA GLN A 47 -14.41 24.42 21.61
C GLN A 47 -15.27 24.48 20.33
N TRP A 48 -14.63 24.36 19.17
CA TRP A 48 -15.30 24.30 17.88
C TRP A 48 -15.68 22.87 17.53
N PHE A 49 -16.93 22.66 17.13
CA PHE A 49 -17.47 21.36 16.75
C PHE A 49 -18.08 21.40 15.36
N VAL A 50 -17.91 20.31 14.61
CA VAL A 50 -18.61 20.06 13.36
C VAL A 50 -19.71 19.03 13.61
N ASN A 51 -20.94 19.37 13.26
CA ASN A 51 -22.04 18.41 13.31
C ASN A 51 -21.88 17.35 12.22
N CYS A 52 -21.71 16.09 12.61
CA CYS A 52 -21.44 15.02 11.65
C CYS A 52 -22.67 14.20 11.24
N ASN A 53 -23.83 14.43 11.85
CA ASN A 53 -24.97 13.51 11.74
C ASN A 53 -25.50 13.37 10.30
N THR A 54 -25.67 14.49 9.60
CA THR A 54 -26.17 14.50 8.22
C THR A 54 -25.15 13.91 7.25
N MET A 55 -23.88 14.31 7.39
CA MET A 55 -22.79 13.83 6.55
C MET A 55 -22.52 12.33 6.74
N ALA A 56 -22.60 11.82 7.96
CA ALA A 56 -22.43 10.41 8.26
C ALA A 56 -23.54 9.56 7.64
N LYS A 57 -24.80 10.03 7.70
CA LYS A 57 -25.91 9.36 7.01
C LYS A 57 -25.66 9.30 5.50
N ALA A 58 -25.22 10.40 4.90
CA ALA A 58 -24.89 10.44 3.48
C ALA A 58 -23.75 9.46 3.12
N GLY A 59 -22.72 9.34 3.97
CA GLY A 59 -21.63 8.37 3.80
C GLY A 59 -22.07 6.91 3.95
N ILE A 60 -23.03 6.62 4.83
CA ILE A 60 -23.65 5.28 4.93
C ILE A 60 -24.40 4.96 3.64
N ASP A 61 -25.22 5.91 3.16
CA ASP A 61 -26.05 5.71 1.96
C ASP A 61 -25.20 5.58 0.70
N ALA A 62 -24.06 6.28 0.61
CA ALA A 62 -23.10 6.16 -0.49
C ALA A 62 -22.52 4.74 -0.62
N VAL A 63 -22.17 4.09 0.50
CA VAL A 63 -21.68 2.69 0.49
C VAL A 63 -22.81 1.70 0.21
N ARG A 64 -24.00 1.90 0.82
CA ARG A 64 -25.17 1.03 0.58
C ARG A 64 -25.64 1.05 -0.88
N SER A 65 -25.60 2.22 -1.51
CA SER A 65 -25.96 2.41 -2.93
C SER A 65 -24.85 2.03 -3.90
N LYS A 66 -23.69 1.59 -3.41
CA LYS A 66 -22.50 1.23 -4.20
C LYS A 66 -21.94 2.40 -5.04
N ARG A 67 -22.22 3.65 -4.67
CA ARG A 67 -21.45 4.80 -5.15
C ARG A 67 -20.02 4.79 -4.60
N ILE A 68 -19.84 4.20 -3.42
CA ILE A 68 -18.53 3.86 -2.86
C ILE A 68 -18.50 2.35 -2.62
N GLU A 69 -17.50 1.68 -3.18
CA GLU A 69 -17.20 0.28 -2.88
C GLU A 69 -16.04 0.18 -1.89
N ILE A 70 -16.22 -0.51 -0.76
CA ILE A 70 -15.13 -0.78 0.19
C ILE A 70 -14.58 -2.19 -0.07
N ILE A 71 -13.28 -2.26 -0.29
CA ILE A 71 -12.54 -3.49 -0.60
C ILE A 71 -11.48 -3.68 0.49
N PRO A 72 -11.45 -4.81 1.22
CA PRO A 72 -12.42 -5.91 1.19
C PRO A 72 -13.77 -5.55 1.83
N GLN A 73 -14.83 -6.20 1.34
CA GLN A 73 -16.22 -5.92 1.75
C GLN A 73 -16.47 -6.10 3.26
N GLN A 74 -15.66 -6.89 3.97
CA GLN A 74 -15.79 -7.10 5.41
C GLN A 74 -15.75 -5.79 6.23
N TYR A 75 -15.07 -4.75 5.73
CA TYR A 75 -14.97 -3.45 6.40
C TYR A 75 -16.23 -2.58 6.22
N GLU A 76 -17.20 -2.97 5.38
CA GLU A 76 -18.49 -2.26 5.29
C GLU A 76 -19.25 -2.32 6.62
N GLN A 77 -19.19 -3.44 7.34
CA GLN A 77 -19.86 -3.58 8.65
C GLN A 77 -19.28 -2.59 9.67
N ASP A 78 -17.96 -2.44 9.65
CA ASP A 78 -17.23 -1.50 10.50
C ASP A 78 -17.58 -0.05 10.13
N TRP A 79 -17.66 0.26 8.83
CA TRP A 79 -18.15 1.53 8.30
C TRP A 79 -19.53 1.90 8.84
N TYR A 80 -20.51 1.00 8.71
CA TYR A 80 -21.87 1.25 9.18
C TYR A 80 -21.94 1.44 10.70
N ARG A 81 -21.26 0.58 11.46
CA ARG A 81 -21.26 0.65 12.93
C ARG A 81 -20.67 1.97 13.43
N TRP A 82 -19.59 2.45 12.80
CA TRP A 82 -18.92 3.67 13.24
C TRP A 82 -19.73 4.92 12.88
N LEU A 83 -20.21 5.03 11.64
CA LEU A 83 -20.98 6.20 11.20
C LEU A 83 -22.36 6.29 11.84
N ALA A 84 -23.01 5.15 12.15
CA ALA A 84 -24.31 5.15 12.82
C ALA A 84 -24.25 5.67 14.26
N ASN A 85 -23.07 5.62 14.90
CA ASN A 85 -22.83 6.08 16.27
C ASN A 85 -21.88 7.29 16.32
N ILE A 86 -21.79 8.05 15.22
CA ILE A 86 -20.94 9.22 15.17
C ILE A 86 -21.41 10.29 16.16
N HIS A 87 -20.46 11.05 16.70
CA HIS A 87 -20.73 12.22 17.54
C HIS A 87 -20.16 13.46 16.86
N ASP A 88 -20.60 14.63 17.31
CA ASP A 88 -20.06 15.90 16.83
C ASP A 88 -18.54 15.93 17.03
N TRP A 89 -17.85 16.30 15.96
CA TRP A 89 -16.40 16.25 15.91
C TRP A 89 -15.82 17.56 16.44
N CYS A 90 -15.15 17.50 17.59
CA CYS A 90 -14.35 18.60 18.10
C CYS A 90 -13.15 18.84 17.18
N VAL A 91 -13.12 19.99 16.49
CA VAL A 91 -12.10 20.33 15.49
C VAL A 91 -11.06 21.32 16.00
N SER A 92 -11.28 22.04 17.10
CA SER A 92 -10.26 22.93 17.67
C SER A 92 -9.26 22.18 18.55
N ARG A 93 -8.01 22.64 18.55
CA ARG A 93 -6.88 22.08 19.28
C ARG A 93 -6.03 23.21 19.84
N GLN A 94 -5.65 23.08 21.11
CA GLN A 94 -4.71 23.97 21.79
C GLN A 94 -3.26 23.56 21.49
N LEU A 95 -2.91 23.58 20.21
CA LEU A 95 -1.58 23.24 19.72
C LEU A 95 -0.97 24.44 18.99
N TRP A 96 0.36 24.49 18.90
CA TRP A 96 1.04 25.55 18.15
C TRP A 96 1.13 25.25 16.65
N TRP A 97 1.02 23.97 16.28
CA TRP A 97 1.13 23.53 14.90
C TRP A 97 -0.24 23.11 14.35
N GLY A 98 -0.71 23.86 13.36
CA GLY A 98 -1.98 23.62 12.66
C GLY A 98 -2.49 24.90 12.00
N HIS A 99 -3.58 24.78 11.25
CA HIS A 99 -4.21 25.94 10.63
C HIS A 99 -5.01 26.69 11.71
N ARG A 100 -4.76 27.98 11.94
CA ARG A 100 -5.52 28.75 12.92
C ARG A 100 -7.00 28.75 12.58
N VAL A 101 -7.85 28.62 13.60
CA VAL A 101 -9.30 28.70 13.40
C VAL A 101 -9.63 30.09 12.83
N PRO A 102 -10.37 30.17 11.70
CA PRO A 102 -10.72 31.44 11.07
C PRO A 102 -11.91 32.09 11.79
N ALA A 103 -11.78 32.31 13.10
CA ALA A 103 -12.78 32.95 13.94
C ALA A 103 -12.15 34.07 14.77
N TRP A 104 -12.85 35.19 14.89
CA TRP A 104 -12.44 36.37 15.64
C TRP A 104 -13.48 36.66 16.72
N TYR A 105 -13.00 36.89 17.94
CA TYR A 105 -13.82 37.31 19.07
C TYR A 105 -13.89 38.82 19.10
N VAL A 106 -15.10 39.35 19.19
CA VAL A 106 -15.33 40.79 19.34
C VAL A 106 -15.32 41.17 20.83
N VAL A 107 -14.42 42.08 21.21
CA VAL A 107 -14.38 42.70 22.55
C VAL A 107 -14.87 44.13 22.42
N LEU A 108 -15.98 44.47 23.05
CA LEU A 108 -16.53 45.82 23.03
C LEU A 108 -15.81 46.66 24.09
N GLU A 109 -15.57 47.94 23.82
CA GLU A 109 -14.90 48.84 24.79
C GLU A 109 -15.65 48.95 26.12
N ASP A 110 -16.97 48.80 26.11
CA ASP A 110 -17.84 48.93 27.29
C ASP A 110 -17.94 47.64 28.14
N ASP A 111 -17.20 46.60 27.79
CA ASP A 111 -17.27 45.32 28.50
C ASP A 111 -16.57 45.35 29.86
N GLN A 112 -17.25 44.83 30.88
CA GLN A 112 -16.70 44.73 32.24
C GLN A 112 -15.76 43.53 32.43
N GLU A 113 -15.89 42.49 31.60
CA GLU A 113 -15.03 41.31 31.60
C GLU A 113 -14.63 40.90 30.18
N ASN A 114 -13.33 40.95 29.88
CA ASN A 114 -12.76 40.63 28.56
C ASN A 114 -12.15 39.23 28.53
N ILE A 115 -12.94 38.22 28.90
CA ILE A 115 -12.51 36.83 28.81
C ILE A 115 -12.82 36.32 27.39
N LEU A 116 -11.79 35.93 26.66
CA LEU A 116 -11.93 35.39 25.30
C LEU A 116 -12.82 34.12 25.33
N GLY A 117 -13.88 34.11 24.51
CA GLY A 117 -14.80 32.98 24.41
C GLY A 117 -15.73 32.80 25.62
N SER A 118 -15.93 33.80 26.46
CA SER A 118 -16.94 33.76 27.53
C SER A 118 -18.38 33.82 27.00
N ASP A 119 -18.58 34.44 25.83
CA ASP A 119 -19.87 34.60 25.17
C ASP A 119 -19.78 34.12 23.72
N ASN A 120 -20.54 33.05 23.40
CA ASN A 120 -20.54 32.45 22.07
C ASN A 120 -21.06 33.40 20.99
N ASP A 121 -21.92 34.36 21.34
CA ASP A 121 -22.52 35.27 20.37
C ASP A 121 -21.53 36.33 19.85
N ARG A 122 -20.32 36.39 20.40
CA ARG A 122 -19.27 37.36 20.01
C ARG A 122 -18.29 36.86 18.96
N TRP A 123 -18.35 35.59 18.60
CA TRP A 123 -17.53 35.06 17.53
C TRP A 123 -18.06 35.52 16.15
N VAL A 124 -17.11 35.83 15.28
CA VAL A 124 -17.29 36.16 13.86
C VAL A 124 -16.36 35.27 13.06
N VAL A 125 -16.88 34.55 12.05
CA VAL A 125 -16.11 33.60 11.24
C VAL A 125 -15.93 34.17 9.84
N ALA A 126 -14.69 34.39 9.43
CA ALA A 126 -14.37 35.07 8.16
C ALA A 126 -13.09 34.53 7.52
N ARG A 127 -12.78 34.86 6.26
CA ARG A 127 -11.54 34.34 5.62
C ARG A 127 -10.29 35.06 6.11
N ASN A 128 -10.44 36.30 6.52
CA ASN A 128 -9.36 37.18 6.96
C ASN A 128 -9.90 38.25 7.93
N GLU A 129 -8.99 38.99 8.55
CA GLU A 129 -9.32 40.01 9.54
C GLU A 129 -10.16 41.16 8.96
N SER A 130 -9.93 41.56 7.70
CA SER A 130 -10.70 42.62 7.06
C SER A 130 -12.18 42.26 6.90
N GLU A 131 -12.47 41.03 6.48
CA GLU A 131 -13.83 40.50 6.41
C GLU A 131 -14.47 40.37 7.79
N ALA A 132 -13.72 39.87 8.78
CA ALA A 132 -14.18 39.77 10.17
C ALA A 132 -14.57 41.15 10.73
N ASN A 133 -13.80 42.18 10.40
CA ASN A 133 -14.04 43.55 10.83
C ASN A 133 -15.31 44.14 10.19
N LEU A 134 -15.54 43.86 8.91
CA LEU A 134 -16.79 44.26 8.25
C LEU A 134 -18.02 43.61 8.90
N GLU A 135 -17.96 42.31 9.16
CA GLU A 135 -19.06 41.57 9.79
C GLU A 135 -19.30 42.02 11.24
N ALA A 136 -18.24 42.26 12.01
CA ALA A 136 -18.34 42.79 13.36
C ALA A 136 -19.01 44.18 13.41
N HIS A 137 -18.70 45.08 12.47
CA HIS A 137 -19.37 46.38 12.35
C HIS A 137 -20.88 46.24 12.05
N GLN A 138 -21.26 45.26 11.24
CA GLN A 138 -22.67 45.00 10.93
C GLN A 138 -23.41 44.43 12.15
N LYS A 139 -22.75 43.56 12.91
CA LYS A 139 -23.30 42.90 14.10
C LYS A 139 -23.42 43.85 15.29
N TYR A 140 -22.50 44.80 15.42
CA TYR A 140 -22.44 45.78 16.52
C TYR A 140 -22.41 47.22 16.01
N PRO A 141 -23.49 47.70 15.37
CA PRO A 141 -23.51 49.02 14.74
C PRO A 141 -23.31 50.14 15.75
N GLY A 142 -22.40 51.06 15.45
CA GLY A 142 -22.11 52.23 16.28
C GLY A 142 -21.32 51.95 17.57
N LYS A 143 -20.91 50.70 17.81
CA LYS A 143 -20.04 50.34 18.94
C LYS A 143 -18.58 50.31 18.51
N LYS A 144 -17.68 50.66 19.42
CA LYS A 144 -16.24 50.45 19.26
C LYS A 144 -15.85 49.08 19.79
N PHE A 145 -14.95 48.42 19.09
CA PHE A 145 -14.53 47.06 19.43
C PHE A 145 -13.10 46.74 18.98
N GLU A 146 -12.51 45.74 19.61
CA GLU A 146 -11.27 45.09 19.21
C GLU A 146 -11.57 43.65 18.75
N LEU A 147 -10.77 43.13 17.82
CA LEU A 147 -10.88 41.76 17.32
C LEU A 147 -9.69 40.93 17.77
N HIS A 148 -9.98 39.74 18.29
CA HIS A 148 -8.96 38.77 18.62
C HIS A 148 -9.24 37.45 17.90
N GLN A 149 -8.37 37.09 16.95
CA GLN A 149 -8.47 35.77 16.32
C GLN A 149 -8.25 34.67 17.35
N ASP A 150 -9.07 33.62 17.31
CA ASP A 150 -8.96 32.44 18.16
C ASP A 150 -7.52 31.87 18.11
N PRO A 151 -6.85 31.70 19.26
CA PRO A 151 -5.51 31.12 19.30
C PRO A 151 -5.48 29.61 18.97
N ASP A 152 -6.63 28.94 18.95
CA ASP A 152 -6.72 27.52 18.60
C ASP A 152 -6.36 27.25 17.14
N VAL A 153 -5.89 26.03 16.90
CA VAL A 153 -5.68 25.48 15.55
C VAL A 153 -6.65 24.35 15.26
N LEU A 154 -6.89 24.10 13.98
CA LEU A 154 -7.74 23.01 13.50
C LEU A 154 -7.03 21.66 13.65
N ASP A 155 -7.83 20.63 13.93
CA ASP A 155 -7.44 19.23 13.97
C ASP A 155 -6.76 18.83 12.65
N THR A 156 -5.68 18.05 12.72
CA THR A 156 -4.98 17.58 11.51
C THR A 156 -5.90 16.78 10.59
N TRP A 157 -6.87 16.06 11.16
CA TRP A 157 -7.87 15.35 10.36
C TRP A 157 -8.85 16.28 9.61
N PHE A 158 -8.97 17.55 10.01
CA PHE A 158 -9.77 18.56 9.32
C PHE A 158 -9.16 18.91 7.97
N SER A 159 -7.87 19.24 7.93
CA SER A 159 -7.18 19.51 6.67
C SER A 159 -7.04 18.23 5.83
N SER A 160 -6.67 17.09 6.44
CA SER A 160 -6.55 15.82 5.71
C SER A 160 -7.88 15.32 5.14
N GLY A 161 -9.01 15.66 5.77
CA GLY A 161 -10.35 15.35 5.27
C GLY A 161 -10.69 16.10 3.97
N LEU A 162 -10.03 17.23 3.70
CA LEU A 162 -10.21 18.01 2.48
C LEU A 162 -9.30 17.55 1.33
N PHE A 163 -8.43 16.57 1.57
CA PHE A 163 -7.41 16.12 0.62
C PHE A 163 -7.93 15.86 -0.81
N PRO A 164 -9.06 15.16 -1.04
CA PRO A 164 -9.55 14.88 -2.40
C PRO A 164 -9.93 16.13 -3.19
N LEU A 165 -10.17 17.24 -2.52
CA LEU A 165 -10.55 18.51 -3.11
C LEU A 165 -9.33 19.43 -3.26
N THR A 166 -8.60 19.65 -2.16
CA THR A 166 -7.53 20.66 -2.10
C THR A 166 -6.35 20.34 -3.01
N VAL A 167 -6.06 19.06 -3.25
CA VAL A 167 -4.97 18.66 -4.17
C VAL A 167 -5.28 18.95 -5.63
N LEU A 168 -6.57 19.14 -5.97
CA LEU A 168 -7.02 19.48 -7.31
C LEU A 168 -7.20 21.01 -7.49
N GLY A 169 -7.01 21.80 -6.43
CA GLY A 169 -7.12 23.26 -6.48
C GLY A 169 -8.43 23.84 -5.95
N TRP A 170 -9.32 23.03 -5.38
CA TRP A 170 -10.47 23.53 -4.62
C TRP A 170 -9.99 24.43 -3.46
N PRO A 171 -10.64 25.57 -3.17
CA PRO A 171 -12.00 25.95 -3.55
C PRO A 171 -12.15 26.66 -4.90
N ASP A 172 -11.09 26.81 -5.69
CA ASP A 172 -11.17 27.42 -7.02
C ASP A 172 -11.70 26.41 -8.05
N ASP A 173 -12.42 26.91 -9.05
CA ASP A 173 -12.96 26.09 -10.16
C ASP A 173 -11.84 25.79 -11.17
N THR A 174 -11.00 24.81 -10.84
CA THR A 174 -9.89 24.38 -11.71
C THR A 174 -10.34 23.27 -12.67
N ALA A 175 -9.65 23.18 -13.82
CA ALA A 175 -9.83 22.07 -14.76
C ALA A 175 -9.54 20.70 -14.15
N ASP A 176 -8.65 20.63 -13.14
CA ASP A 176 -8.31 19.39 -12.46
C ASP A 176 -9.44 18.88 -11.56
N VAL A 177 -10.18 19.78 -10.89
CA VAL A 177 -11.38 19.39 -10.13
C VAL A 177 -12.42 18.80 -11.09
N GLU A 178 -12.70 19.46 -12.22
CA GLU A 178 -13.66 18.97 -13.21
C GLU A 178 -13.25 17.64 -13.84
N ALA A 179 -11.95 17.46 -14.14
CA ALA A 179 -11.46 16.28 -14.83
C ALA A 179 -11.28 15.05 -13.92
N PHE A 180 -10.93 15.25 -12.64
CA PHE A 180 -10.44 14.17 -11.78
C PHE A 180 -11.23 13.96 -10.49
N TYR A 181 -12.26 14.77 -10.22
CA TYR A 181 -13.21 14.52 -9.13
C TYR A 181 -14.53 13.96 -9.70
N PRO A 182 -15.02 12.80 -9.23
CA PRO A 182 -14.52 11.99 -8.12
C PRO A 182 -13.35 11.06 -8.48
N GLY A 183 -12.49 10.74 -7.51
CA GLY A 183 -11.35 9.84 -7.73
C GLY A 183 -11.75 8.37 -7.96
N SER A 184 -10.97 7.61 -8.73
CA SER A 184 -11.31 6.20 -9.02
C SER A 184 -11.10 5.26 -7.84
N VAL A 185 -9.97 5.38 -7.13
CA VAL A 185 -9.58 4.49 -6.02
C VAL A 185 -8.81 5.28 -4.97
N LEU A 186 -9.23 5.19 -3.72
CA LEU A 186 -8.40 5.53 -2.56
C LEU A 186 -7.77 4.26 -1.99
N GLU A 187 -6.45 4.21 -1.92
CA GLU A 187 -5.71 3.14 -1.24
C GLU A 187 -5.19 3.62 0.12
N THR A 188 -5.41 2.83 1.18
CA THR A 188 -4.88 3.13 2.51
C THR A 188 -4.95 1.93 3.46
N GLY A 189 -4.31 2.03 4.63
CA GLY A 189 -4.44 1.04 5.69
C GLY A 189 -5.80 1.12 6.37
N HIS A 190 -6.34 -0.02 6.80
CA HIS A 190 -7.65 -0.06 7.48
C HIS A 190 -7.68 0.70 8.83
N ASP A 191 -6.53 1.04 9.42
CA ASP A 191 -6.42 1.71 10.71
C ASP A 191 -6.89 3.18 10.69
N ILE A 192 -6.91 3.81 9.50
CA ILE A 192 -7.39 5.18 9.32
C ILE A 192 -8.69 5.29 8.53
N LEU A 193 -9.44 4.19 8.41
CA LEU A 193 -10.78 4.15 7.79
C LEU A 193 -11.72 5.24 8.38
N PHE A 194 -11.66 5.46 9.69
CA PHE A 194 -12.57 6.41 10.36
C PHE A 194 -12.00 7.80 10.56
N PHE A 195 -10.69 7.87 10.78
CA PHE A 195 -10.02 9.15 11.03
C PHE A 195 -9.76 9.92 9.74
N TRP A 196 -9.60 9.22 8.62
CA TRP A 196 -9.31 9.83 7.33
C TRP A 196 -10.39 9.56 6.29
N VAL A 197 -10.64 8.30 5.92
CA VAL A 197 -11.56 7.95 4.82
C VAL A 197 -12.96 8.47 5.09
N ALA A 198 -13.50 8.24 6.30
CA ALA A 198 -14.80 8.78 6.69
C ALA A 198 -14.86 10.30 6.68
N ARG A 199 -13.76 10.99 7.07
CA ARG A 199 -13.69 12.45 7.01
C ARG A 199 -13.71 12.96 5.58
N MET A 200 -12.94 12.32 4.69
CA MET A 200 -12.95 12.63 3.26
C MET A 200 -14.33 12.40 2.63
N VAL A 201 -15.02 11.32 2.97
CA VAL A 201 -16.39 11.08 2.46
C VAL A 201 -17.35 12.14 2.96
N MET A 202 -17.35 12.45 4.26
CA MET A 202 -18.23 13.45 4.82
C MET A 202 -18.00 14.84 4.21
N MET A 203 -16.74 15.31 4.20
CA MET A 203 -16.39 16.64 3.70
C MET A 203 -16.47 16.72 2.17
N GLY A 204 -16.00 15.70 1.46
CA GLY A 204 -16.07 15.62 0.00
C GLY A 204 -17.49 15.72 -0.51
N MET A 205 -18.43 14.97 0.09
CA MET A 205 -19.83 15.04 -0.31
C MET A 205 -20.49 16.37 0.07
N GLN A 206 -20.13 16.93 1.23
CA GLN A 206 -20.72 18.19 1.71
C GLN A 206 -20.23 19.41 0.92
N LEU A 207 -18.97 19.42 0.47
CA LEU A 207 -18.32 20.57 -0.14
C LEU A 207 -18.13 20.41 -1.66
N GLY A 208 -17.81 19.20 -2.12
CA GLY A 208 -17.59 18.86 -3.53
C GLY A 208 -18.84 18.34 -4.25
N GLY A 209 -19.93 18.04 -3.52
CA GLY A 209 -21.22 17.67 -4.11
C GLY A 209 -21.35 16.21 -4.58
N ASP A 210 -20.26 15.43 -4.61
CA ASP A 210 -20.27 14.00 -4.93
C ASP A 210 -19.39 13.20 -3.95
N VAL A 211 -19.30 11.88 -4.12
CA VAL A 211 -18.38 11.03 -3.37
C VAL A 211 -16.93 11.43 -3.70
N PRO A 212 -16.00 11.47 -2.73
CA PRO A 212 -14.61 11.81 -3.05
C PRO A 212 -13.88 10.76 -3.90
N PHE A 213 -14.35 9.51 -3.85
CA PHE A 213 -13.81 8.39 -4.59
C PHE A 213 -14.85 7.28 -4.77
N GLN A 214 -14.72 6.52 -5.86
CA GLN A 214 -15.64 5.42 -6.18
C GLN A 214 -15.30 4.12 -5.45
N LYS A 215 -14.02 3.89 -5.13
CA LYS A 215 -13.53 2.69 -4.45
C LYS A 215 -12.58 3.04 -3.32
N VAL A 216 -12.66 2.29 -2.21
CA VAL A 216 -11.73 2.34 -1.08
C VAL A 216 -11.07 0.98 -0.96
N TYR A 217 -9.79 0.89 -1.31
CA TYR A 217 -8.99 -0.31 -1.12
C TYR A 217 -8.19 -0.22 0.19
N LEU A 218 -8.56 -1.07 1.14
CA LEU A 218 -7.99 -1.15 2.48
C LEU A 218 -6.96 -2.27 2.53
N HIS A 219 -5.68 -1.90 2.50
CA HIS A 219 -4.60 -2.88 2.55
C HIS A 219 -4.33 -3.33 4.00
N PRO A 220 -3.72 -4.53 4.16
CA PRO A 220 -3.34 -5.06 5.47
C PRO A 220 -2.22 -4.25 6.13
N MET A 221 -2.13 -4.32 7.46
CA MET A 221 -1.07 -3.63 8.21
C MET A 221 0.17 -4.48 8.39
N ILE A 222 1.33 -3.91 8.09
CA ILE A 222 2.61 -4.61 8.25
C ILE A 222 2.99 -4.70 9.73
N ARG A 223 3.43 -5.89 10.13
CA ARG A 223 3.92 -6.27 11.46
C ARG A 223 5.35 -6.77 11.35
N ASP A 224 6.03 -6.80 12.49
CA ASP A 224 7.34 -7.46 12.56
C ASP A 224 7.18 -8.99 12.33
N ALA A 225 8.30 -9.68 12.16
CA ALA A 225 8.32 -11.13 11.90
C ALA A 225 7.63 -11.96 13.01
N HIS A 226 7.51 -11.38 14.22
CA HIS A 226 6.89 -12.02 15.40
C HIS A 226 5.41 -11.61 15.57
N GLY A 227 4.86 -10.81 14.66
CA GLY A 227 3.46 -10.40 14.68
C GLY A 227 3.16 -9.24 15.63
N ARG A 228 4.14 -8.46 16.09
CA ARG A 228 3.90 -7.20 16.81
C ARG A 228 3.69 -6.06 15.82
N LYS A 229 2.88 -5.07 16.20
CA LYS A 229 2.73 -3.84 15.41
C LYS A 229 4.10 -3.18 15.25
N MET A 230 4.50 -2.82 14.02
CA MET A 230 5.70 -2.00 13.84
C MET A 230 5.44 -0.58 14.32
N SER A 231 6.27 -0.08 15.24
CA SER A 231 6.16 1.29 15.74
C SER A 231 7.48 1.79 16.30
N LYS A 232 7.72 3.09 16.19
CA LYS A 232 8.95 3.72 16.69
C LYS A 232 9.15 3.48 18.19
N SER A 233 8.08 3.47 18.98
CA SER A 233 8.11 3.24 20.42
C SER A 233 8.47 1.80 20.84
N LEU A 234 8.41 0.83 19.92
CA LEU A 234 8.80 -0.57 20.17
C LEU A 234 10.17 -0.91 19.58
N GLY A 235 10.81 0.02 18.86
CA GLY A 235 12.12 -0.20 18.22
C GLY A 235 12.13 -1.30 17.16
N ASN A 236 10.97 -1.85 16.77
CA ASN A 236 10.86 -2.98 15.85
C ASN A 236 10.62 -2.57 14.40
N VAL A 237 10.71 -1.27 14.09
CA VAL A 237 10.59 -0.76 12.73
C VAL A 237 11.77 -1.26 11.88
N ILE A 238 11.48 -1.63 10.64
CA ILE A 238 12.48 -1.86 9.62
C ILE A 238 12.32 -0.75 8.58
N ASP A 239 13.36 0.04 8.36
CA ASP A 239 13.35 1.07 7.34
C ASP A 239 13.37 0.40 5.95
N PRO A 240 12.44 0.73 5.03
CA PRO A 240 12.48 0.18 3.68
C PRO A 240 13.79 0.48 2.95
N VAL A 241 14.45 1.62 3.22
CA VAL A 241 15.73 1.98 2.62
C VAL A 241 16.84 1.03 3.06
N ASP A 242 16.81 0.59 4.32
CA ASP A 242 17.76 -0.39 4.86
C ASP A 242 17.59 -1.76 4.19
N VAL A 243 16.38 -2.12 3.76
CA VAL A 243 16.12 -3.35 2.99
C VAL A 243 16.60 -3.20 1.54
N ILE A 244 16.40 -2.02 0.95
CA ILE A 244 16.81 -1.73 -0.43
C ILE A 244 18.34 -1.76 -0.55
N ASN A 245 19.03 -0.99 0.29
CA ASN A 245 20.48 -0.77 0.22
C ASN A 245 21.31 -1.75 1.05
N GLY A 246 20.66 -2.48 1.97
CA GLY A 246 21.35 -3.26 2.99
C GLY A 246 21.87 -2.39 4.14
N ILE A 247 22.04 -3.01 5.30
CA ILE A 247 22.60 -2.36 6.49
C ILE A 247 23.27 -3.41 7.39
N PRO A 248 24.50 -3.16 7.90
CA PRO A 248 25.12 -4.07 8.86
C PRO A 248 24.41 -4.01 10.23
N LEU A 249 24.60 -5.02 11.08
CA LEU A 249 23.98 -5.09 12.40
C LEU A 249 24.31 -3.86 13.26
N GLU A 250 25.55 -3.38 13.22
CA GLU A 250 25.98 -2.19 13.96
C GLU A 250 25.16 -0.96 13.57
N GLY A 251 24.83 -0.81 12.28
CA GLY A 251 23.97 0.25 11.78
C GLY A 251 22.54 0.14 12.30
N LEU A 252 21.98 -1.07 12.32
CA LEU A 252 20.65 -1.32 12.89
C LEU A 252 20.57 -0.97 14.37
N LEU A 253 21.61 -1.34 15.14
CA LEU A 253 21.68 -1.04 16.57
C LEU A 253 21.84 0.45 16.82
N LYS A 254 22.67 1.14 16.05
CA LYS A 254 22.84 2.60 16.15
C LYS A 254 21.53 3.36 15.90
N ARG A 255 20.71 2.92 14.94
CA ARG A 255 19.39 3.54 14.70
C ARG A 255 18.44 3.42 15.89
N LEU A 256 18.57 2.38 16.72
CA LEU A 256 17.78 2.27 17.94
C LEU A 256 18.19 3.33 18.97
N GLU A 257 19.48 3.65 19.05
CA GLU A 257 20.02 4.67 19.96
C GLU A 257 19.59 6.09 19.57
N GLU A 258 19.34 6.35 18.28
CA GLU A 258 18.80 7.62 17.79
C GLU A 258 17.31 7.81 18.15
N GLY A 259 16.61 6.73 18.53
CA GLY A 259 15.20 6.75 18.89
C GLY A 259 14.94 7.13 20.34
N TYR A 260 13.81 7.79 20.60
CA TYR A 260 13.29 8.01 21.95
C TYR A 260 12.56 6.75 22.44
N LEU A 261 13.32 5.77 22.92
CA LEU A 261 12.82 4.49 23.45
C LEU A 261 12.92 4.42 24.97
N ASP A 262 11.98 3.72 25.61
CA ASP A 262 12.14 3.32 27.01
C ASP A 262 13.38 2.41 27.14
N PRO A 263 14.20 2.52 28.20
CA PRO A 263 15.40 1.70 28.36
C PRO A 263 15.15 0.19 28.31
N ASN A 264 13.99 -0.29 28.79
CA ASN A 264 13.67 -1.71 28.73
C ASN A 264 13.34 -2.13 27.29
N GLU A 265 12.55 -1.32 26.57
CA GLU A 265 12.22 -1.57 25.17
C GLU A 265 13.46 -1.49 24.27
N LEU A 266 14.41 -0.61 24.58
CA LEU A 266 15.68 -0.54 23.86
C LEU A 266 16.46 -1.86 23.95
N ASN A 267 16.55 -2.46 25.14
CA ASN A 267 17.21 -3.76 25.33
C ASN A 267 16.48 -4.87 24.57
N ILE A 268 15.16 -4.93 24.68
CA ILE A 268 14.32 -5.92 23.96
C ILE A 268 14.49 -5.78 22.43
N ALA A 269 14.45 -4.55 21.92
CA ALA A 269 14.63 -4.27 20.50
C ALA A 269 16.04 -4.64 20.02
N SER A 270 17.07 -4.30 20.80
CA SER A 270 18.47 -4.62 20.49
C SER A 270 18.70 -6.13 20.39
N ASP A 271 18.21 -6.89 21.37
CA ASP A 271 18.31 -8.36 21.37
C ASP A 271 17.51 -8.99 20.23
N GLY A 272 16.33 -8.44 19.94
CA GLY A 272 15.51 -8.84 18.78
C GLY A 272 16.25 -8.65 17.46
N LYS A 273 16.86 -7.47 17.23
CA LYS A 273 17.63 -7.19 16.00
C LYS A 273 18.84 -8.11 15.86
N LYS A 274 19.59 -8.37 16.94
CA LYS A 274 20.73 -9.31 16.92
C LYS A 274 20.31 -10.73 16.57
N LYS A 275 19.14 -11.17 17.06
CA LYS A 275 18.60 -12.50 16.79
C LYS A 275 18.08 -12.63 15.36
N ASP A 276 17.32 -11.65 14.90
CA ASP A 276 16.65 -11.70 13.60
C ASP A 276 17.62 -11.39 12.44
N PHE A 277 18.62 -10.54 12.69
CA PHE A 277 19.57 -10.02 11.70
C PHE A 277 21.02 -10.09 12.21
N PRO A 278 21.56 -11.29 12.52
CA PRO A 278 22.90 -11.44 13.08
C PRO A 278 24.00 -10.84 12.18
N ASP A 279 23.82 -10.93 10.86
CA ASP A 279 24.73 -10.39 9.85
C ASP A 279 24.24 -9.04 9.27
N GLY A 280 23.22 -8.43 9.89
CA GLY A 280 22.49 -7.30 9.33
C GLY A 280 21.43 -7.69 8.29
N ILE A 281 20.96 -6.71 7.52
CA ILE A 281 20.03 -6.90 6.41
C ILE A 281 20.82 -6.84 5.10
N ALA A 282 20.71 -7.90 4.29
CA ALA A 282 21.33 -7.93 2.98
C ALA A 282 20.63 -6.95 2.02
N GLU A 283 21.42 -6.31 1.16
CA GLU A 283 20.92 -5.48 0.07
C GLU A 283 19.98 -6.28 -0.84
N CYS A 284 18.72 -5.83 -0.98
CA CYS A 284 17.71 -6.53 -1.78
C CYS A 284 17.31 -5.78 -3.05
N GLY A 285 17.47 -4.46 -3.08
CA GLY A 285 16.96 -3.61 -4.15
C GLY A 285 15.44 -3.38 -4.11
N THR A 286 14.99 -2.34 -4.82
CA THR A 286 13.61 -1.84 -4.77
C THR A 286 12.59 -2.84 -5.30
N ASP A 287 12.88 -3.53 -6.40
CA ASP A 287 11.92 -4.46 -7.02
C ASP A 287 11.64 -5.70 -6.18
N ALA A 288 12.66 -6.22 -5.50
CA ALA A 288 12.50 -7.35 -4.60
C ALA A 288 11.57 -6.98 -3.43
N LEU A 289 11.76 -5.79 -2.86
CA LEU A 289 10.90 -5.28 -1.79
C LEU A 289 9.46 -5.05 -2.27
N ARG A 290 9.27 -4.37 -3.42
CA ARG A 290 7.95 -4.14 -4.01
C ARG A 290 7.21 -5.45 -4.27
N PHE A 291 7.85 -6.39 -4.96
CA PHE A 291 7.25 -7.68 -5.27
C PHE A 291 6.90 -8.46 -4.01
N ALA A 292 7.79 -8.44 -3.00
CA ALA A 292 7.53 -9.08 -1.72
C ALA A 292 6.26 -8.53 -1.05
N LEU A 293 6.17 -7.22 -0.89
CA LEU A 293 5.04 -6.56 -0.22
C LEU A 293 3.71 -6.82 -0.94
N VAL A 294 3.70 -6.73 -2.27
CA VAL A 294 2.50 -7.02 -3.06
C VAL A 294 2.10 -8.50 -2.94
N SER A 295 3.08 -9.42 -2.93
CA SER A 295 2.84 -10.86 -2.76
C SER A 295 2.40 -11.26 -1.34
N TYR A 296 2.44 -10.34 -0.37
CA TYR A 296 1.92 -10.58 0.98
C TYR A 296 0.44 -10.22 1.14
N THR A 297 -0.16 -9.54 0.16
CA THR A 297 -1.56 -9.07 0.21
C THR A 297 -2.62 -10.20 0.23
N SER A 298 -2.21 -11.47 0.26
CA SER A 298 -3.11 -12.60 0.50
C SER A 298 -3.74 -12.60 1.90
N GLN A 299 -3.06 -12.01 2.89
CA GLN A 299 -3.58 -11.88 4.25
C GLN A 299 -4.43 -10.62 4.34
N SER A 300 -5.66 -10.69 4.85
CA SER A 300 -6.61 -9.57 4.76
C SER A 300 -6.43 -8.47 5.82
N ASP A 301 -5.90 -8.80 7.00
CA ASP A 301 -5.81 -7.87 8.13
C ASP A 301 -4.36 -7.45 8.42
N LYS A 302 -3.45 -8.41 8.53
CA LYS A 302 -2.06 -8.19 8.97
C LYS A 302 -1.08 -8.96 8.11
N ILE A 303 0.10 -8.40 7.89
CA ILE A 303 1.22 -9.03 7.19
C ILE A 303 2.41 -9.09 8.14
N ASN A 304 2.88 -10.28 8.47
CA ASN A 304 4.17 -10.43 9.16
C ASN A 304 5.29 -10.35 8.11
N LEU A 305 6.09 -9.29 8.15
CA LEU A 305 7.15 -9.08 7.19
C LEU A 305 8.35 -9.98 7.52
N ASP A 306 8.63 -10.94 6.65
CA ASP A 306 9.88 -11.69 6.65
C ASP A 306 10.82 -11.18 5.56
N ILE A 307 11.96 -10.61 5.98
CA ILE A 307 13.02 -10.09 5.12
C ILE A 307 13.69 -11.21 4.32
N LYS A 308 13.72 -12.46 4.81
CA LYS A 308 14.26 -13.59 4.04
C LYS A 308 13.47 -13.83 2.76
N ARG A 309 12.15 -13.57 2.77
CA ARG A 309 11.33 -13.64 1.56
C ARG A 309 11.71 -12.55 0.56
N VAL A 310 12.04 -11.35 1.02
CA VAL A 310 12.54 -10.26 0.16
C VAL A 310 13.86 -10.66 -0.49
N VAL A 311 14.79 -11.26 0.27
CA VAL A 311 16.03 -11.83 -0.26
C VAL A 311 15.75 -12.91 -1.32
N GLY A 312 14.74 -13.75 -1.11
CA GLY A 312 14.28 -14.72 -2.11
C GLY A 312 13.85 -14.06 -3.43
N TYR A 313 13.12 -12.94 -3.37
CA TYR A 313 12.76 -12.19 -4.57
C TYR A 313 13.95 -11.48 -5.22
N ARG A 314 14.97 -11.05 -4.46
CA ARG A 314 16.25 -10.59 -5.05
C ARG A 314 16.92 -11.68 -5.88
N GLN A 315 16.96 -12.90 -5.36
CA GLN A 315 17.49 -14.05 -6.10
C GLN A 315 16.67 -14.34 -7.35
N TRP A 316 15.35 -14.12 -7.28
CA TRP A 316 14.47 -14.23 -8.43
C TRP A 316 14.74 -13.15 -9.49
N CYS A 317 15.02 -11.89 -9.10
CA CYS A 317 15.51 -10.85 -10.03
C CYS A 317 16.74 -11.33 -10.82
N ASN A 318 17.70 -11.97 -10.12
CA ASN A 318 18.88 -12.55 -10.76
C ASN A 318 18.51 -13.70 -11.72
N LYS A 319 17.45 -14.46 -11.44
CA LYS A 319 16.95 -15.49 -12.37
C LYS A 319 16.36 -14.85 -13.64
N LEU A 320 15.60 -13.76 -13.52
CA LEU A 320 15.09 -12.99 -14.67
C LEU A 320 16.22 -12.49 -15.56
N TRP A 321 17.25 -11.89 -14.96
CA TRP A 321 18.46 -11.49 -15.68
C TRP A 321 19.08 -12.72 -16.36
N ASN A 322 19.38 -13.80 -15.65
CA ASN A 322 19.97 -14.99 -16.29
C ASN A 322 19.14 -15.55 -17.46
N ALA A 323 17.80 -15.51 -17.38
CA ALA A 323 16.92 -15.91 -18.48
C ALA A 323 17.08 -15.01 -19.71
N ILE A 324 17.11 -13.69 -19.52
CA ILE A 324 17.35 -12.73 -20.60
C ILE A 324 18.76 -12.89 -21.18
N ARG A 325 19.78 -13.10 -20.33
CA ARG A 325 21.16 -13.38 -20.77
C ARG A 325 21.24 -14.55 -21.71
N PHE A 326 20.61 -15.65 -21.30
CA PHE A 326 20.53 -16.87 -22.09
C PHE A 326 19.84 -16.57 -23.42
N ALA A 327 18.71 -15.88 -23.38
CA ALA A 327 17.94 -15.55 -24.57
C ALA A 327 18.73 -14.68 -25.55
N MET A 328 19.41 -13.64 -25.10
CA MET A 328 20.23 -12.78 -25.97
C MET A 328 21.31 -13.59 -26.70
N GLY A 329 21.94 -14.55 -26.01
CA GLY A 329 22.89 -15.46 -26.65
C GLY A 329 22.27 -16.40 -27.69
N LYS A 330 20.97 -16.74 -27.58
CA LYS A 330 20.26 -17.61 -28.54
C LYS A 330 19.61 -16.86 -29.69
N LEU A 331 19.12 -15.64 -29.46
CA LEU A 331 18.62 -14.77 -30.52
C LEU A 331 19.78 -14.38 -31.45
N GLY A 332 20.91 -13.93 -30.90
CA GLY A 332 22.07 -13.50 -31.68
C GLY A 332 21.90 -12.12 -32.31
N ASN A 333 23.00 -11.54 -32.79
CA ASN A 333 23.08 -10.13 -33.19
C ASN A 333 22.27 -9.77 -34.46
N HIS A 334 21.94 -10.76 -35.29
CA HIS A 334 21.24 -10.56 -36.56
C HIS A 334 19.75 -10.95 -36.50
N TYR A 335 19.26 -11.35 -35.33
CA TYR A 335 17.87 -11.72 -35.18
C TYR A 335 16.97 -10.47 -35.25
N THR A 336 16.04 -10.52 -36.20
CA THR A 336 14.95 -9.55 -36.32
C THR A 336 13.65 -10.28 -36.01
N PRO A 337 12.94 -9.93 -34.93
CA PRO A 337 11.64 -10.53 -34.65
C PRO A 337 10.63 -10.19 -35.74
N PRO A 338 9.76 -11.14 -36.13
CA PRO A 338 8.67 -10.87 -37.06
C PRO A 338 7.61 -9.96 -36.41
N ALA A 339 6.89 -9.19 -37.22
CA ALA A 339 5.78 -8.35 -36.74
C ALA A 339 4.64 -9.19 -36.14
N THR A 340 4.38 -10.36 -36.72
CA THR A 340 3.37 -11.33 -36.26
C THR A 340 3.92 -12.74 -36.32
N ILE A 341 3.67 -13.52 -35.28
CA ILE A 341 4.09 -14.91 -35.21
C ILE A 341 3.03 -15.86 -35.79
N SER A 342 3.45 -16.81 -36.63
CA SER A 342 2.58 -17.86 -37.17
C SER A 342 2.58 -19.06 -36.22
N VAL A 343 1.65 -19.10 -35.27
CA VAL A 343 1.58 -20.14 -34.24
C VAL A 343 1.36 -21.53 -34.84
N THR A 344 0.56 -21.66 -35.90
CA THR A 344 0.19 -22.96 -36.50
C THR A 344 1.39 -23.76 -37.00
N THR A 345 2.44 -23.08 -37.46
CA THR A 345 3.66 -23.68 -38.02
C THR A 345 4.75 -23.95 -36.98
N MET A 346 4.54 -23.54 -35.72
CA MET A 346 5.52 -23.72 -34.65
C MET A 346 5.58 -25.16 -34.12
N PRO A 347 6.74 -25.61 -33.60
CA PRO A 347 6.84 -26.84 -32.85
C PRO A 347 5.90 -26.86 -31.63
N PRO A 348 5.44 -28.05 -31.17
CA PRO A 348 4.51 -28.17 -30.05
C PRO A 348 4.94 -27.40 -28.80
N ILE A 349 6.23 -27.45 -28.44
CA ILE A 349 6.74 -26.75 -27.23
C ILE A 349 6.64 -25.21 -27.33
N CYS A 350 6.76 -24.67 -28.54
CA CYS A 350 6.62 -23.22 -28.80
C CYS A 350 5.15 -22.78 -28.78
N LYS A 351 4.23 -23.61 -29.28
CA LYS A 351 2.78 -23.38 -29.15
C LYS A 351 2.34 -23.43 -27.68
N TRP A 352 2.83 -24.43 -26.96
CA TRP A 352 2.53 -24.65 -25.55
C TRP A 352 2.88 -23.43 -24.69
N ILE A 353 4.11 -22.89 -24.81
CA ILE A 353 4.52 -21.75 -23.97
C ILE A 353 3.66 -20.50 -24.21
N LEU A 354 3.20 -20.28 -25.45
CA LEU A 354 2.31 -19.18 -25.80
C LEU A 354 0.91 -19.38 -25.21
N SER A 355 0.40 -20.62 -25.22
CA SER A 355 -0.89 -20.95 -24.60
C SER A 355 -0.90 -20.72 -23.10
N VAL A 356 0.10 -21.23 -22.38
CA VAL A 356 0.20 -21.01 -20.92
C VAL A 356 0.53 -19.56 -20.56
N LEU A 357 1.26 -18.83 -21.42
CA LEU A 357 1.42 -17.37 -21.29
C LEU A 357 0.08 -16.65 -21.43
N ASN A 358 -0.76 -17.04 -22.39
CA ASN A 358 -2.08 -16.45 -22.58
C ASN A 358 -2.96 -16.64 -21.32
N LYS A 359 -2.91 -17.82 -20.69
CA LYS A 359 -3.57 -18.06 -19.39
C LYS A 359 -3.01 -17.18 -18.28
N ALA A 360 -1.70 -17.00 -18.22
CA ALA A 360 -1.06 -16.12 -17.26
C ALA A 360 -1.52 -14.66 -17.45
N ILE A 361 -1.57 -14.15 -18.69
CA ILE A 361 -2.10 -12.82 -19.01
C ILE A 361 -3.52 -12.68 -18.48
N GLY A 362 -4.42 -13.60 -18.85
CA GLY A 362 -5.82 -13.54 -18.44
C GLY A 362 -6.00 -13.54 -16.93
N LYS A 363 -5.28 -14.43 -16.22
CA LYS A 363 -5.34 -14.50 -14.75
C LYS A 363 -4.78 -13.24 -14.10
N THR A 364 -3.66 -12.71 -14.59
CA THR A 364 -3.05 -11.48 -14.07
C THR A 364 -3.97 -10.27 -14.25
N VAL A 365 -4.47 -10.04 -15.46
CA VAL A 365 -5.34 -8.91 -15.79
C VAL A 365 -6.61 -8.96 -14.94
N THR A 366 -7.32 -10.10 -14.95
CA THR A 366 -8.54 -10.28 -14.15
C THR A 366 -8.29 -10.08 -12.65
N SER A 367 -7.11 -10.49 -12.15
CA SER A 367 -6.77 -10.33 -10.73
C SER A 367 -6.46 -8.88 -10.38
N LEU A 368 -5.80 -8.13 -11.26
CA LEU A 368 -5.57 -6.69 -11.09
C LEU A 368 -6.87 -5.89 -11.11
N GLU A 369 -7.76 -6.19 -12.07
CA GLU A 369 -9.11 -5.58 -12.15
C GLU A 369 -9.95 -5.84 -10.90
N ALA A 370 -9.75 -7.01 -10.28
CA ALA A 370 -10.42 -7.41 -9.04
C ALA A 370 -9.68 -6.98 -7.74
N TYR A 371 -8.61 -6.17 -7.83
CA TYR A 371 -7.79 -5.74 -6.69
C TYR A 371 -7.16 -6.91 -5.89
N LYS A 372 -6.90 -8.04 -6.56
CA LYS A 372 -6.25 -9.24 -6.00
C LYS A 372 -4.78 -9.29 -6.42
N SER A 373 -3.98 -8.38 -5.89
CA SER A 373 -2.57 -8.23 -6.26
C SER A 373 -1.72 -9.47 -5.95
N PHE A 374 -2.07 -10.23 -4.89
CA PHE A 374 -1.46 -11.53 -4.63
C PHE A 374 -1.68 -12.53 -5.76
N ASP A 375 -2.92 -12.69 -6.22
CA ASP A 375 -3.24 -13.62 -7.31
C ASP A 375 -2.50 -13.22 -8.59
N ALA A 376 -2.42 -11.92 -8.87
CA ALA A 376 -1.71 -11.38 -10.03
C ALA A 376 -0.21 -11.69 -9.97
N THR A 377 0.44 -11.39 -8.84
CA THR A 377 1.87 -11.67 -8.64
C THR A 377 2.17 -13.17 -8.66
N SER A 378 1.31 -13.99 -8.05
CA SER A 378 1.48 -15.46 -8.06
C SER A 378 1.36 -16.03 -9.47
N ALA A 379 0.43 -15.55 -10.29
CA ALA A 379 0.26 -16.04 -11.66
C ALA A 379 1.49 -15.75 -12.52
N ILE A 380 2.00 -14.51 -12.47
CA ILE A 380 3.20 -14.10 -13.23
C ILE A 380 4.45 -14.83 -12.72
N TYR A 381 4.62 -14.91 -11.39
CA TYR A 381 5.74 -15.61 -10.78
C TYR A 381 5.77 -17.07 -11.23
N SER A 382 4.64 -17.76 -11.11
CA SER A 382 4.53 -19.16 -11.50
C SER A 382 4.88 -19.35 -12.97
N TRP A 383 4.30 -18.54 -13.87
CA TRP A 383 4.60 -18.60 -15.31
C TRP A 383 6.09 -18.40 -15.61
N TRP A 384 6.72 -17.37 -15.05
CA TRP A 384 8.14 -17.10 -15.25
C TRP A 384 9.02 -18.22 -14.71
N GLN A 385 8.76 -18.67 -13.48
CA GLN A 385 9.59 -19.64 -12.79
C GLN A 385 9.43 -21.03 -13.40
N TYR A 386 8.20 -21.55 -13.47
CA TYR A 386 7.93 -22.95 -13.73
C TYR A 386 7.70 -23.26 -15.20
N GLN A 387 7.00 -22.38 -15.94
CA GLN A 387 6.71 -22.63 -17.36
C GLN A 387 7.84 -22.13 -18.28
N LEU A 388 8.31 -20.89 -18.10
CA LEU A 388 9.38 -20.33 -18.93
C LEU A 388 10.77 -20.82 -18.50
N CYS A 389 11.12 -20.56 -17.24
CA CYS A 389 12.28 -21.01 -16.48
C CYS A 389 12.61 -22.50 -16.65
N ASP A 390 11.82 -23.30 -15.98
CA ASP A 390 12.15 -24.69 -15.68
C ASP A 390 11.80 -25.65 -16.82
N VAL A 391 10.93 -25.22 -17.76
CA VAL A 391 10.46 -26.06 -18.87
C VAL A 391 10.88 -25.49 -20.23
N PHE A 392 10.33 -24.35 -20.66
CA PHE A 392 10.49 -23.90 -22.05
C PHE A 392 11.96 -23.67 -22.42
N ILE A 393 12.69 -22.92 -21.60
CA ILE A 393 14.12 -22.64 -21.84
C ILE A 393 14.94 -23.93 -21.90
N GLU A 394 14.66 -24.91 -21.03
CA GLU A 394 15.35 -26.20 -21.04
C GLU A 394 14.98 -27.04 -22.29
N ALA A 395 13.71 -27.05 -22.67
CA ALA A 395 13.19 -27.84 -23.78
C ALA A 395 13.67 -27.37 -25.16
N ILE A 396 13.97 -26.07 -25.32
CA ILE A 396 14.51 -25.54 -26.58
C ILE A 396 16.04 -25.66 -26.70
N LYS A 397 16.78 -25.91 -25.61
CA LYS A 397 18.25 -26.06 -25.66
C LYS A 397 18.74 -27.06 -26.72
N PRO A 398 18.14 -28.27 -26.86
CA PRO A 398 18.46 -29.24 -27.91
C PRO A 398 18.53 -28.65 -29.32
N TYR A 399 17.65 -27.70 -29.66
CA TYR A 399 17.63 -27.08 -30.98
C TYR A 399 18.88 -26.26 -31.26
N PHE A 400 19.61 -25.81 -30.25
CA PHE A 400 20.78 -24.95 -30.36
C PHE A 400 22.12 -25.65 -30.05
N PHE A 401 22.16 -26.99 -29.91
CA PHE A 401 23.44 -27.69 -29.68
C PHE A 401 24.28 -27.82 -30.95
N ASN A 402 23.65 -28.05 -32.11
CA ASN A 402 24.31 -28.32 -33.37
C ASN A 402 23.68 -27.46 -34.48
N ASP A 403 24.48 -26.96 -35.43
CA ASP A 403 24.00 -26.21 -36.59
C ASP A 403 23.46 -27.14 -37.70
N SER A 404 22.55 -28.05 -37.32
CA SER A 404 21.86 -28.91 -38.28
C SER A 404 20.80 -28.11 -39.04
N GLN A 405 20.82 -28.22 -40.38
CA GLN A 405 19.82 -27.61 -41.25
C GLN A 405 18.40 -28.10 -40.95
N GLU A 406 18.24 -29.35 -40.49
CA GLU A 406 16.95 -29.95 -40.14
C GLU A 406 16.25 -29.21 -38.98
N LEU A 407 17.04 -28.67 -38.06
CA LEU A 407 16.54 -27.96 -36.87
C LEU A 407 16.39 -26.45 -37.10
N GLU A 408 16.70 -25.93 -38.28
CA GLU A 408 16.66 -24.48 -38.54
C GLU A 408 15.26 -23.90 -38.34
N SER A 409 14.22 -24.56 -38.86
CA SER A 409 12.84 -24.11 -38.68
C SER A 409 12.41 -24.13 -37.20
N ALA A 410 12.84 -25.13 -36.43
CA ALA A 410 12.54 -25.23 -35.00
C ALA A 410 13.32 -24.17 -34.19
N ARG A 411 14.58 -23.89 -34.56
CA ARG A 411 15.41 -22.82 -33.99
C ARG A 411 14.77 -21.45 -34.23
N ALA A 412 14.34 -21.15 -35.46
CA ALA A 412 13.67 -19.90 -35.80
C ALA A 412 12.38 -19.72 -34.96
N ALA A 413 11.49 -20.72 -34.96
CA ALA A 413 10.27 -20.67 -34.16
C ALA A 413 10.53 -20.53 -32.65
N SER A 414 11.60 -21.15 -32.14
CA SER A 414 11.99 -21.03 -30.73
C SER A 414 12.50 -19.64 -30.38
N ARG A 415 13.24 -18.98 -31.28
CA ARG A 415 13.67 -17.59 -31.11
C ARG A 415 12.48 -16.65 -31.07
N ASP A 416 11.52 -16.83 -31.98
CA ASP A 416 10.29 -16.04 -32.05
C ASP A 416 9.45 -16.19 -30.78
N ALA A 417 9.14 -17.43 -30.39
CA ALA A 417 8.38 -17.71 -29.18
C ALA A 417 9.08 -17.20 -27.91
N LEU A 418 10.40 -17.40 -27.80
CA LEU A 418 11.18 -16.88 -26.67
C LEU A 418 11.13 -15.35 -26.60
N ARG A 419 11.31 -14.65 -27.72
CA ARG A 419 11.26 -13.18 -27.75
C ARG A 419 9.88 -12.65 -27.35
N VAL A 420 8.81 -13.27 -27.83
CA VAL A 420 7.42 -12.91 -27.46
C VAL A 420 7.17 -13.14 -25.98
N CYS A 421 7.62 -14.27 -25.43
CA CYS A 421 7.50 -14.57 -24.01
C CYS A 421 8.22 -13.54 -23.14
N LEU A 422 9.45 -13.19 -23.48
CA LEU A 422 10.22 -12.22 -22.71
C LEU A 422 9.61 -10.82 -22.81
N ASP A 423 9.11 -10.41 -23.98
CA ASP A 423 8.41 -9.13 -24.14
C ASP A 423 7.23 -9.02 -23.19
N THR A 424 6.35 -10.02 -23.30
CA THR A 424 5.03 -10.02 -22.70
C THR A 424 5.17 -10.25 -21.20
N GLY A 425 6.05 -11.17 -20.80
CA GLY A 425 6.36 -11.48 -19.42
C GLY A 425 6.96 -10.29 -18.67
N LEU A 426 7.84 -9.49 -19.31
CA LEU A 426 8.38 -8.29 -18.68
C LEU A 426 7.32 -7.19 -18.57
N ARG A 427 6.50 -6.98 -19.61
CA ARG A 427 5.39 -6.02 -19.55
C ARG A 427 4.36 -6.38 -18.48
N LEU A 428 4.00 -7.66 -18.34
CA LEU A 428 3.13 -8.14 -17.25
C LEU A 428 3.70 -7.83 -15.87
N LEU A 429 5.00 -8.05 -15.70
CA LEU A 429 5.69 -7.92 -14.41
C LEU A 429 5.98 -6.45 -14.02
N HIS A 430 5.98 -5.55 -15.00
CA HIS A 430 6.42 -4.17 -14.84
C HIS A 430 5.72 -3.36 -13.73
N PRO A 431 4.39 -3.44 -13.53
CA PRO A 431 3.73 -2.76 -12.42
C PRO A 431 4.28 -3.13 -11.03
N PHE A 432 4.84 -4.33 -10.91
CA PHE A 432 5.37 -4.87 -9.65
C PHE A 432 6.88 -4.62 -9.50
N MET A 433 7.64 -4.71 -10.59
CA MET A 433 9.11 -4.65 -10.58
C MET A 433 9.65 -3.68 -11.65
N PRO A 434 9.38 -2.38 -11.53
CA PRO A 434 9.60 -1.44 -12.62
C PRO A 434 11.05 -1.29 -13.06
N TYR A 435 12.04 -1.43 -12.18
CA TYR A 435 13.43 -1.10 -12.51
C TYR A 435 14.10 -2.20 -13.34
N VAL A 436 14.07 -3.44 -12.86
CA VAL A 436 14.67 -4.59 -13.54
C VAL A 436 13.94 -4.90 -14.84
N THR A 437 12.62 -4.72 -14.88
CA THR A 437 11.85 -5.00 -16.10
C THR A 437 12.11 -3.96 -17.18
N GLU A 438 12.24 -2.66 -16.84
CA GLU A 438 12.66 -1.62 -17.77
C GLU A 438 14.04 -1.95 -18.34
N GLU A 439 15.02 -2.19 -17.47
CA GLU A 439 16.40 -2.46 -17.87
C GLU A 439 16.52 -3.70 -18.79
N LEU A 440 15.79 -4.77 -18.48
CA LEU A 440 15.79 -5.99 -19.29
C LEU A 440 15.03 -5.82 -20.61
N TRP A 441 13.91 -5.09 -20.62
CA TRP A 441 13.08 -4.89 -21.81
C TRP A 441 13.78 -4.03 -22.85
N GLN A 442 14.53 -3.02 -22.41
CA GLN A 442 15.34 -2.16 -23.28
C GLN A 442 16.39 -2.94 -24.09
N ARG A 443 16.83 -4.11 -23.62
CA ARG A 443 17.81 -4.96 -24.31
C ARG A 443 17.22 -5.89 -25.36
N LEU A 444 15.91 -6.11 -25.35
CA LEU A 444 15.27 -7.06 -26.27
C LEU A 444 15.26 -6.53 -27.71
N PRO A 445 15.54 -7.35 -28.74
CA PRO A 445 15.53 -6.92 -30.13
C PRO A 445 14.14 -6.49 -30.60
N GLN A 446 14.06 -5.58 -31.56
CA GLN A 446 12.81 -4.98 -32.05
C GLN A 446 12.56 -5.33 -33.53
N PRO A 447 11.29 -5.41 -33.96
CA PRO A 447 10.96 -5.54 -35.38
C PRO A 447 11.54 -4.38 -36.21
N LYS A 448 11.97 -4.67 -37.45
CA LYS A 448 12.63 -3.70 -38.35
C LYS A 448 11.88 -2.39 -38.53
N ASP A 449 10.55 -2.45 -38.64
CA ASP A 449 9.70 -1.29 -38.93
C ASP A 449 9.00 -0.73 -37.68
N SER A 450 9.42 -1.15 -36.48
CA SER A 450 8.85 -0.66 -35.22
C SER A 450 9.72 0.42 -34.59
N CYS A 451 9.10 1.51 -34.15
CA CYS A 451 9.76 2.45 -33.26
C CYS A 451 9.68 1.92 -31.83
N ARG A 452 10.83 1.68 -31.19
CA ARG A 452 10.85 1.32 -29.77
C ARG A 452 10.25 2.49 -28.98
N LYS A 453 9.25 2.20 -28.14
CA LYS A 453 8.77 3.16 -27.17
C LYS A 453 9.89 3.49 -26.17
N ASP A 454 9.99 4.75 -25.78
CA ASP A 454 11.09 5.23 -24.93
C ASP A 454 11.21 4.48 -23.60
N SER A 455 10.09 3.97 -23.07
CA SER A 455 10.04 3.20 -21.83
C SER A 455 8.99 2.09 -21.92
N ILE A 456 9.22 1.00 -21.17
CA ILE A 456 8.22 -0.05 -21.01
C ILE A 456 6.96 0.48 -20.28
N MET A 457 7.06 1.55 -19.46
CA MET A 457 5.94 2.20 -18.76
C MET A 457 4.86 2.72 -19.71
N VAL A 458 5.24 3.15 -20.92
CA VAL A 458 4.29 3.68 -21.93
C VAL A 458 3.91 2.63 -22.98
N SER A 459 4.36 1.39 -22.79
CA SER A 459 4.00 0.26 -23.65
C SER A 459 2.60 -0.25 -23.36
N GLU A 460 1.96 -0.84 -24.35
CA GLU A 460 0.62 -1.40 -24.15
C GLU A 460 0.71 -2.57 -23.17
N TYR A 461 -0.22 -2.61 -22.21
CA TYR A 461 -0.27 -3.72 -21.28
C TYR A 461 -0.79 -4.98 -21.99
N PRO A 462 -0.23 -6.18 -21.71
CA PRO A 462 -0.62 -7.39 -22.41
C PRO A 462 -2.10 -7.75 -22.28
N SER A 463 -2.70 -8.19 -23.38
CA SER A 463 -4.07 -8.65 -23.49
C SER A 463 -4.14 -10.06 -24.07
N LEU A 464 -5.29 -10.72 -23.95
CA LEU A 464 -5.49 -12.08 -24.43
C LEU A 464 -5.37 -12.15 -25.96
N VAL A 465 -4.63 -13.16 -26.45
CA VAL A 465 -4.47 -13.44 -27.87
C VAL A 465 -5.17 -14.76 -28.18
N LYS A 466 -6.24 -14.70 -28.99
CA LYS A 466 -7.12 -15.86 -29.22
C LYS A 466 -6.38 -17.02 -29.89
N GLU A 467 -5.46 -16.71 -30.79
CA GLU A 467 -4.68 -17.66 -31.58
C GLU A 467 -3.67 -18.46 -30.75
N TRP A 468 -3.39 -18.04 -29.50
CA TRP A 468 -2.43 -18.72 -28.63
C TRP A 468 -3.07 -19.82 -27.80
N ALA A 469 -4.39 -19.82 -27.64
CA ALA A 469 -5.08 -20.76 -26.75
C ALA A 469 -5.15 -22.19 -27.35
N ASP A 470 -4.60 -23.16 -26.62
CA ASP A 470 -4.62 -24.59 -26.96
C ASP A 470 -4.65 -25.47 -25.69
N ASP A 471 -5.82 -25.57 -25.05
CA ASP A 471 -6.01 -26.38 -23.84
C ASP A 471 -5.67 -27.86 -24.03
N LYS A 472 -5.85 -28.39 -25.25
CA LYS A 472 -5.57 -29.79 -25.56
C LYS A 472 -4.06 -30.04 -25.50
N LEU A 473 -3.27 -29.16 -26.12
CA LEU A 473 -1.83 -29.25 -26.10
C LEU A 473 -1.25 -29.06 -24.69
N GLU A 474 -1.83 -28.15 -23.90
CA GLU A 474 -1.44 -27.98 -22.50
C GLU A 474 -1.56 -29.28 -21.71
N ASN A 475 -2.71 -29.95 -21.77
CA ASN A 475 -2.91 -31.23 -21.09
C ASN A 475 -1.93 -32.31 -21.56
N GLN A 476 -1.59 -32.34 -22.86
CA GLN A 476 -0.63 -33.30 -23.41
C GLN A 476 0.80 -33.05 -22.87
N ILE A 477 1.23 -31.79 -22.80
CA ILE A 477 2.53 -31.42 -22.25
C ILE A 477 2.56 -31.67 -20.74
N ASP A 478 1.48 -31.44 -20.01
CA ASP A 478 1.40 -31.73 -18.57
C ASP A 478 1.61 -33.22 -18.28
N ILE A 479 1.03 -34.13 -19.08
CA ILE A 479 1.28 -35.58 -18.97
C ILE A 479 2.77 -35.90 -19.21
N ALA A 480 3.39 -35.26 -20.21
CA ALA A 480 4.81 -35.46 -20.50
C ALA A 480 5.70 -34.96 -19.34
N LEU A 481 5.39 -33.79 -18.77
CA LEU A 481 6.10 -33.23 -17.63
C LEU A 481 5.94 -34.07 -16.36
N ASP A 482 4.72 -34.55 -16.08
CA ASP A 482 4.46 -35.48 -14.97
C ASP A 482 5.28 -36.78 -15.13
N THR A 483 5.35 -37.32 -16.34
CA THR A 483 6.17 -38.49 -16.65
C THR A 483 7.66 -38.22 -16.39
N VAL A 484 8.18 -37.07 -16.85
CA VAL A 484 9.57 -36.65 -16.60
C VAL A 484 9.84 -36.48 -15.11
N ASN A 485 8.92 -35.87 -14.36
CA ASN A 485 9.05 -35.67 -12.92
C ASN A 485 9.07 -37.00 -12.16
N LYS A 486 8.18 -37.94 -12.51
CA LYS A 486 8.18 -39.30 -11.95
C LYS A 486 9.50 -40.02 -12.24
N LEU A 487 10.01 -39.97 -13.47
CA LEU A 487 11.31 -40.57 -13.81
C LEU A 487 12.45 -39.93 -13.01
N ARG A 488 12.46 -38.60 -12.85
CA ARG A 488 13.45 -37.90 -12.02
C ARG A 488 13.34 -38.26 -10.54
N SER A 489 12.13 -38.52 -10.03
CA SER A 489 11.91 -38.88 -8.62
C SER A 489 12.43 -40.27 -8.26
N LEU A 490 12.60 -41.16 -9.26
CA LEU A 490 13.20 -42.48 -9.09
C LEU A 490 14.73 -42.43 -8.94
N LYS A 491 15.35 -41.27 -9.15
CA LYS A 491 16.80 -41.09 -9.08
C LYS A 491 17.27 -41.18 -7.61
N PRO A 492 18.28 -42.04 -7.27
CA PRO A 492 18.78 -42.15 -5.91
C PRO A 492 19.35 -40.83 -5.38
N PRO A 493 19.21 -40.52 -4.08
CA PRO A 493 19.73 -39.29 -3.48
C PRO A 493 21.25 -39.12 -3.61
N THR A 494 21.97 -40.24 -3.73
CA THR A 494 23.44 -40.29 -3.76
C THR A 494 24.05 -39.92 -5.10
N ASP A 495 23.24 -39.74 -6.15
CA ASP A 495 23.72 -39.79 -7.52
C ASP A 495 23.45 -38.50 -8.29
N THR A 496 23.93 -37.35 -7.82
CA THR A 496 23.49 -36.05 -8.33
C THR A 496 23.88 -35.76 -9.78
N ASN A 497 24.97 -36.35 -10.31
CA ASN A 497 25.54 -36.00 -11.62
C ASN A 497 25.54 -37.09 -12.70
N GLU A 498 25.10 -38.32 -12.41
CA GLU A 498 25.02 -39.35 -13.46
C GLU A 498 23.83 -39.10 -14.40
N ARG A 499 24.11 -39.12 -15.71
CA ARG A 499 23.09 -39.22 -16.78
C ARG A 499 22.82 -40.70 -17.03
N ARG A 500 21.76 -41.23 -16.42
CA ARG A 500 21.33 -42.61 -16.66
C ARG A 500 20.38 -42.66 -17.86
N PRO A 501 20.59 -43.57 -18.83
CA PRO A 501 19.58 -43.82 -19.83
C PRO A 501 18.36 -44.43 -19.14
N ALA A 502 17.19 -43.89 -19.44
CA ALA A 502 15.91 -44.42 -19.01
C ALA A 502 15.00 -44.56 -20.23
N PHE A 503 14.26 -45.65 -20.29
CA PHE A 503 13.32 -45.93 -21.37
C PHE A 503 11.91 -45.88 -20.80
N ALA A 504 11.04 -45.08 -21.43
CA ALA A 504 9.61 -45.10 -21.17
C ALA A 504 8.94 -45.74 -22.38
N LEU A 505 8.14 -46.78 -22.14
CA LEU A 505 7.24 -47.32 -23.15
C LEU A 505 5.96 -46.49 -23.08
N CYS A 506 5.85 -45.52 -23.99
CA CYS A 506 4.70 -44.61 -24.08
C CYS A 506 3.66 -45.15 -25.06
#